data_AF-A0AA39HD21-F1
#
_entry.id   AF-A0AA39HD21-F1
#
_cell.length_a   1.000
_cell.length_b   1.000
_cell.length_c   1.000
_cell.angle_alpha   90.00
_cell.angle_beta   90.00
_cell.angle_gamma   90.00
#
_symmetry.space_group_name_H-M   'P 1'
#
loop_
_entity.id
_entity.type
_entity.pdbx_description
1 polymer ?
#
loop_
_entity_poly.entity_id
_entity_poly.type
_entity_poly.pdbx_seq_one_letter_code
_entity_poly.pdbx_strand_id
1 'polypeptide(L)'
;MALTVTGSFECFSSVDLCESECVSGKCYFVDVCNGESEAFFCSTFNPYVFLFGSLTGIAAFLLLCFGGALFCIWKRIRSFRKKTFALPVDHPITVQMPKPADPEESKLPV
;
A
#
# COMPACT_ATOMS: atom_id res chain seq x y z
N MET A 1 31.67 6.36 -15.81
CA MET A 1 30.92 6.92 -16.95
C MET A 1 31.02 8.42 -16.80
N ALA A 2 31.59 9.13 -17.77
CA ALA A 2 31.69 10.59 -17.69
C ALA A 2 30.34 11.21 -18.07
N LEU A 3 29.85 12.16 -17.28
CA LEU A 3 28.64 12.92 -17.57
C LEU A 3 29.03 14.06 -18.54
N THR A 4 28.70 13.87 -19.82
CA THR A 4 28.97 14.86 -20.86
C THR A 4 27.68 15.59 -21.22
N VAL A 5 27.67 16.92 -21.09
CA VAL A 5 26.57 17.77 -21.52
C VAL A 5 27.02 18.59 -22.73
N THR A 6 26.29 18.43 -23.83
CA THR A 6 26.52 19.17 -25.08
C THR A 6 25.21 19.83 -25.50
N GLY A 7 25.25 21.13 -25.79
CA GLY A 7 24.07 21.88 -26.20
C GLY A 7 24.11 23.35 -25.82
N SER A 8 22.93 23.97 -25.72
CA SER A 8 22.75 25.40 -25.42
C SER A 8 22.83 25.73 -23.92
N PHE A 9 23.46 24.88 -23.11
CA PHE A 9 23.63 25.13 -21.69
C PHE A 9 24.85 26.02 -21.46
N GLU A 10 24.72 27.00 -20.58
CA GLU A 10 25.85 27.81 -20.13
C GLU A 10 26.69 26.99 -19.15
N CYS A 11 27.99 26.92 -19.44
CA CYS A 11 28.99 26.21 -18.65
C CYS A 11 29.78 27.21 -17.82
N PHE A 12 30.01 26.90 -16.56
CA PHE A 12 30.72 27.74 -15.61
C PHE A 12 31.88 26.97 -15.00
N SER A 13 33.00 27.65 -14.79
CA SER A 13 34.22 27.06 -14.21
C SER A 13 34.18 26.89 -12.69
N SER A 14 33.19 27.49 -12.01
CA SER A 14 33.02 27.36 -10.57
C SER A 14 31.54 27.34 -10.19
N VAL A 15 31.25 26.75 -9.03
CA VAL A 15 29.90 26.68 -8.47
C VAL A 15 29.37 28.07 -8.12
N ASP A 16 30.22 28.97 -7.60
CA ASP A 16 29.81 30.32 -7.19
C ASP A 16 29.33 31.15 -8.39
N LEU A 17 30.06 31.07 -9.52
CA LEU A 17 29.67 31.73 -10.77
C LEU A 17 28.35 31.18 -11.31
N CYS A 18 28.20 29.86 -11.27
CA CYS A 18 26.97 29.23 -11.68
C CYS A 18 25.80 29.69 -10.81
N GLU A 19 25.95 29.71 -9.48
CA GLU A 19 24.87 30.11 -8.57
C GLU A 19 24.51 31.59 -8.70
N SER A 20 25.47 32.46 -9.03
CA SER A 20 25.18 33.89 -9.25
C SER A 20 24.38 34.17 -10.52
N GLU A 21 24.59 33.39 -11.59
CA GLU A 21 23.90 33.57 -12.87
C GLU A 21 22.61 32.71 -12.95
N CYS A 22 22.53 31.63 -12.18
CA CYS A 22 21.40 30.70 -12.18
C CYS A 22 20.22 31.22 -11.35
N VAL A 23 19.43 32.14 -11.92
CA VAL A 23 18.25 32.75 -11.27
C VAL A 23 17.17 31.72 -10.90
N SER A 24 16.96 30.72 -11.76
CA SER A 24 15.93 29.69 -11.58
C SER A 24 16.47 28.30 -11.88
N GLY A 25 17.10 27.68 -10.90
CA GLY A 25 17.55 26.30 -11.00
C GLY A 25 18.52 25.90 -9.90
N LYS A 26 19.28 24.84 -10.19
CA LYS A 26 20.43 24.43 -9.39
C LYS A 26 21.62 24.17 -10.32
N CYS A 27 22.80 24.37 -9.76
CA CYS A 27 24.06 24.09 -10.42
C CYS A 27 24.44 22.63 -10.22
N TYR A 28 24.74 21.97 -11.33
CA TYR A 28 25.14 20.57 -11.36
C TYR A 28 26.55 20.45 -11.93
N PHE A 29 27.39 19.67 -11.26
CA PHE A 29 28.73 19.34 -11.73
C PHE A 29 28.67 18.31 -12.86
N VAL A 30 29.48 18.52 -13.89
CA VAL A 30 29.63 17.60 -15.03
C VAL A 30 31.10 17.47 -15.41
N ASP A 31 31.46 16.27 -15.88
CA ASP A 31 32.84 15.97 -16.25
C ASP A 31 33.25 16.75 -17.51
N VAL A 32 32.34 16.92 -18.46
CA VAL A 32 32.57 17.71 -19.68
C VAL A 32 31.31 18.50 -20.05
N CYS A 33 31.43 19.82 -20.18
CA CYS A 33 30.38 20.73 -20.63
C CYS A 33 30.86 21.50 -21.86
N ASN A 34 30.23 21.30 -23.02
CA ASN A 34 30.60 21.97 -24.29
C ASN A 34 32.10 21.95 -24.64
N GLY A 35 32.82 20.89 -24.21
CA GLY A 35 34.25 20.71 -24.45
C GLY A 35 35.15 21.22 -23.32
N GLU A 36 34.61 21.93 -22.33
CA GLU A 36 35.31 22.25 -21.08
C GLU A 36 35.21 21.08 -20.10
N SER A 37 36.34 20.70 -19.51
CA SER A 37 36.40 19.67 -18.47
C SER A 37 36.11 20.24 -17.09
N GLU A 38 35.45 19.47 -16.22
CA GLU A 38 35.16 19.81 -14.82
C GLU A 38 34.37 21.12 -14.68
N ALA A 39 33.22 21.19 -15.34
CA ALA A 39 32.39 22.38 -15.41
C ALA A 39 31.06 22.20 -14.65
N PHE A 40 30.41 23.33 -14.39
CA PHE A 40 29.08 23.39 -13.80
C PHE A 40 28.08 23.93 -14.82
N PHE A 41 26.85 23.45 -14.78
CA PHE A 41 25.77 24.02 -15.60
C PHE A 41 24.51 24.24 -14.75
N CYS A 42 23.77 25.29 -15.10
CA CYS A 42 22.50 25.62 -14.46
C CYS A 42 21.37 24.80 -15.11
N SER A 43 20.60 24.08 -14.28
CA SER A 43 19.40 23.39 -14.73
C SER A 43 18.27 23.57 -13.74
N THR A 44 17.09 23.90 -14.25
CA THR A 44 15.85 23.92 -13.47
C THR A 44 15.32 22.51 -13.19
N PHE A 45 15.82 21.51 -13.93
CA PHE A 45 15.38 20.13 -13.77
C PHE A 45 16.03 19.51 -12.54
N ASN A 46 15.24 19.37 -11.48
CA ASN A 46 15.64 18.62 -10.30
C ASN A 46 15.15 17.15 -10.42
N PRO A 47 16.05 16.18 -10.73
CA PRO A 47 15.66 14.78 -10.93
C PRO A 47 15.01 14.16 -9.69
N TYR A 48 15.37 14.66 -8.49
CA TYR A 48 14.81 14.17 -7.24
C TYR A 48 13.32 14.47 -7.14
N VAL A 49 12.85 15.61 -7.64
CA VAL A 49 11.43 15.96 -7.60
C VAL A 49 10.62 14.96 -8.42
N PHE A 50 11.12 14.56 -9.59
CA PHE A 50 10.46 13.57 -10.43
C PHE A 50 10.48 12.17 -9.80
N LEU A 51 11.63 11.76 -9.25
CA LEU A 51 11.77 10.47 -8.57
C LEU A 51 10.87 10.38 -7.34
N PHE A 52 10.92 11.37 -6.45
CA PHE A 52 10.09 11.36 -5.25
C PHE A 52 8.61 11.51 -5.61
N GLY A 53 8.27 12.40 -6.54
CA GLY A 53 6.89 12.60 -6.99
C GLY A 53 6.27 11.31 -7.52
N SER A 54 6.96 10.61 -8.42
CA SER A 54 6.50 9.32 -8.96
C SER A 54 6.38 8.24 -7.89
N LEU A 55 7.34 8.13 -6.96
CA LEU A 55 7.27 7.18 -5.84
C LEU A 55 6.08 7.46 -4.93
N THR A 56 5.82 8.72 -4.55
CA THR A 56 4.63 9.07 -3.77
C THR A 56 3.34 8.76 -4.52
N GLY A 57 3.28 9.02 -5.83
CA GLY A 57 2.11 8.70 -6.65
C GLY A 57 1.79 7.21 -6.67
N ILE A 58 2.81 6.38 -6.89
CA ILE A 58 2.68 4.92 -6.88
C ILE A 58 2.26 4.44 -5.48
N ALA A 59 2.91 4.93 -4.42
CA ALA A 59 2.57 4.56 -3.05
C ALA A 59 1.11 4.92 -2.70
N ALA A 60 0.65 6.12 -3.07
CA ALA A 60 -0.73 6.55 -2.86
C ALA A 60 -1.71 5.67 -3.63
N PHE A 61 -1.41 5.34 -4.88
CA PHE A 61 -2.24 4.45 -5.69
C PHE A 61 -2.37 3.06 -5.06
N LEU A 62 -1.25 2.47 -4.63
CA LEU A 62 -1.26 1.17 -3.94
C LEU A 62 -2.05 1.25 -2.64
N LEU A 63 -1.88 2.29 -1.84
CA LEU A 63 -2.65 2.48 -0.59
C LEU A 63 -4.15 2.58 -0.85
N LEU A 64 -4.59 3.25 -1.92
CA LEU A 64 -6.00 3.33 -2.29
C LEU A 64 -6.55 1.97 -2.74
N CYS A 65 -5.82 1.26 -3.60
CA CYS A 65 -6.23 -0.06 -4.08
C CYS A 65 -6.29 -1.10 -2.94
N PHE A 66 -5.21 -1.21 -2.15
CA PHE A 66 -5.13 -2.19 -1.07
C PHE A 66 -5.95 -1.76 0.15
N GLY A 67 -5.96 -0.47 0.50
CA GLY A 67 -6.78 0.06 1.58
C GLY A 67 -8.27 -0.11 1.31
N GLY A 68 -8.72 0.17 0.08
CA GLY A 68 -10.09 -0.06 -0.35
C GLY A 68 -10.47 -1.55 -0.33
N ALA A 69 -9.58 -2.42 -0.83
CA ALA A 69 -9.79 -3.87 -0.81
C ALA A 69 -9.87 -4.41 0.63
N LEU A 70 -8.95 -4.00 1.51
CA LEU A 70 -8.94 -4.38 2.93
C LEU A 70 -10.22 -3.90 3.62
N PHE A 71 -10.65 -2.66 3.39
CA PHE A 71 -11.90 -2.14 3.95
C PHE A 71 -13.12 -2.96 3.53
N CYS A 72 -13.22 -3.30 2.24
CA CYS A 72 -14.30 -4.14 1.71
C CYS A 72 -14.31 -5.54 2.33
N ILE A 73 -13.13 -6.18 2.45
CA ILE A 73 -12.98 -7.49 3.10
C ILE A 73 -13.39 -7.41 4.57
N TRP A 74 -12.92 -6.38 5.30
CA TRP A 74 -13.23 -6.20 6.71
C TRP A 74 -14.72 -5.95 6.97
N LYS A 75 -15.37 -5.15 6.12
CA LYS A 75 -16.82 -4.93 6.16
C LYS A 75 -17.60 -6.24 5.92
N ARG A 76 -17.12 -7.07 4.98
CA ARG A 76 -17.73 -8.39 4.69
C ARG A 76 -17.57 -9.34 5.87
N ILE A 77 -16.37 -9.48 6.44
CA ILE A 77 -16.11 -10.31 7.64
C ILE A 77 -16.97 -9.86 8.82
N ARG A 78 -17.06 -8.55 9.07
CA ARG A 78 -17.90 -8.01 10.16
C ARG A 78 -19.38 -8.31 9.95
N SER A 79 -19.86 -8.27 8.70
CA SER A 79 -21.24 -8.60 8.36
C SER A 79 -21.54 -10.09 8.53
N PHE A 80 -20.59 -10.97 8.18
CA PHE A 80 -20.71 -12.40 8.43
C PHE A 80 -20.75 -12.72 9.93
N ARG A 81 -19.86 -12.14 10.73
CA ARG A 81 -19.87 -12.33 12.19
C ARG A 81 -21.17 -11.89 12.85
N LYS A 82 -21.81 -10.82 12.36
CA LYS A 82 -23.14 -10.40 12.86
C LYS A 82 -24.26 -11.37 12.52
N LYS A 83 -24.18 -12.09 11.39
CA LYS A 83 -25.21 -13.05 10.96
C LYS A 83 -25.09 -14.40 11.69
N THR A 84 -23.88 -14.86 11.99
CA THR A 84 -23.67 -16.14 12.71
C THR A 84 -24.17 -16.11 14.15
N PHE A 85 -24.20 -14.95 14.80
CA PHE A 85 -24.76 -14.78 16.15
C PHE A 85 -26.27 -14.48 16.19
N ALA A 86 -26.93 -14.40 15.03
CA ALA A 86 -28.36 -14.13 14.91
C ALA A 86 -29.12 -15.31 14.27
N LEU A 87 -28.61 -16.53 14.40
CA LEU A 87 -29.39 -17.73 14.13
C LEU A 87 -30.36 -17.92 15.31
N PRO A 88 -31.69 -17.84 15.10
CA PRO A 88 -32.62 -18.32 16.11
C PRO A 88 -32.39 -19.82 16.29
N VAL A 89 -32.24 -20.25 17.54
CA VAL A 89 -32.29 -21.67 17.90
C VAL A 89 -33.75 -22.11 17.76
N ASP A 90 -34.19 -22.32 16.52
CA ASP A 90 -35.46 -22.95 16.20
C ASP A 90 -35.19 -24.42 15.94
N HIS A 91 -35.11 -25.21 17.01
CA HIS A 91 -35.59 -26.59 17.05
C HIS A 91 -35.67 -27.02 18.52
N PRO A 92 -36.86 -27.14 19.12
CA PRO A 92 -37.00 -27.88 20.37
C PRO A 92 -36.63 -29.34 20.07
N ILE A 93 -35.55 -29.83 20.68
CA ILE A 93 -35.28 -31.25 20.74
C ILE A 93 -36.36 -31.84 21.66
N THR A 94 -37.47 -32.30 21.09
CA THR A 94 -38.37 -33.23 21.78
C THR A 94 -37.61 -34.55 21.93
N VAL A 95 -36.91 -34.68 23.07
CA VAL A 95 -36.45 -35.97 23.56
C VAL A 95 -37.71 -36.78 23.87
N GLN A 96 -38.11 -37.67 22.96
CA GLN A 96 -39.09 -38.70 23.30
C GLN A 96 -38.43 -39.61 24.35
N MET A 97 -38.81 -39.43 25.61
CA MET A 97 -38.48 -40.40 26.64
C MET A 97 -39.22 -41.71 26.32
N PRO A 98 -38.54 -42.86 26.26
CA PRO A 98 -39.21 -44.14 26.09
C PRO A 98 -40.15 -44.36 27.28
N LYS A 99 -41.40 -44.71 26.97
CA LYS A 99 -42.47 -45.05 27.91
C LYS A 99 -41.96 -46.15 28.87
N PRO A 100 -42.00 -45.95 30.21
CA PRO A 100 -41.60 -46.99 31.15
C PRO A 100 -42.49 -48.21 30.96
N ALA A 101 -41.86 -49.39 30.85
CA ALA A 101 -42.53 -50.67 30.76
C ALA A 101 -43.31 -50.94 32.06
N ASP A 102 -44.57 -51.35 31.92
CA ASP A 102 -45.42 -51.74 33.04
C ASP A 102 -44.80 -52.94 33.79
N PRO A 103 -44.83 -52.96 35.14
CA PRO A 103 -44.25 -54.05 35.91
C PRO A 103 -45.01 -55.36 35.70
N GLU A 104 -44.28 -56.36 35.21
CA GLU A 104 -44.72 -57.74 35.04
C GLU A 104 -45.07 -58.34 36.42
N GLU A 105 -46.36 -58.65 36.63
CA GLU A 105 -46.89 -59.27 37.85
C GLU A 105 -46.43 -60.74 37.94
N SER A 106 -45.36 -60.95 38.72
CA SER A 106 -44.85 -62.26 39.13
C SER A 106 -45.92 -63.03 39.92
N LYS A 107 -46.55 -64.02 39.28
CA LYS A 107 -47.36 -65.04 39.96
C LYS A 107 -46.47 -66.21 40.37
N LEU A 108 -46.27 -66.35 41.67
CA LEU A 108 -45.64 -67.49 42.32
C LEU A 108 -46.69 -68.62 42.49
N PRO A 109 -46.47 -69.85 41.98
CA PRO A 109 -47.38 -70.97 42.25
C PRO A 109 -47.10 -71.60 43.62
N VAL A 110 -48.17 -71.83 44.38
CA VAL A 110 -48.25 -72.73 45.54
C VAL A 110 -48.71 -74.11 45.05
#